data_AF-A0A2V8R4C7-F1
#
_entry.id   AF-A0A2V8R4C7-F1
#
_cell.length_a   1.000
_cell.length_b   1.000
_cell.length_c   1.000
_cell.angle_alpha   90.00
_cell.angle_beta   90.00
_cell.angle_gamma   90.00
#
_symmetry.space_group_name_H-M   'P 1'
#
loop_
_entity.id
_entity.type
_entity.pdbx_description
1 polymer ?
#
loop_
_entity_poly.entity_id
_entity_poly.type
_entity_poly.pdbx_seq_one_letter_code
_entity_poly.pdbx_strand_id
1 'polypeptide(L)' 'MHIAIDAHSVGAQLAGNESYAVNLIEGLAEIDQTNLYTLYVTKPAAIDRFADRWSNFKVRQTLPHTPLVRIPLTLSA' A
#
# COMPACT_ATOMS: atom_id res chain seq x y z
N MET A 1 9.41 16.09 -7.71
CA MET A 1 7.98 16.28 -7.37
C MET A 1 7.64 15.44 -6.14
N HIS A 2 6.45 15.62 -5.54
CA HIS A 2 5.94 14.74 -4.49
C HIS A 2 4.84 13.84 -5.07
N ILE A 3 5.01 12.53 -4.96
CA ILE A 3 4.09 11.52 -5.52
C ILE A 3 3.56 10.66 -4.38
N ALA A 4 2.24 10.55 -4.27
CA ALA A 4 1.59 9.68 -3.30
C ALA A 4 1.07 8.42 -4.01
N ILE A 5 1.32 7.25 -3.42
CA ILE A 5 0.83 5.96 -3.91
C ILE A 5 -0.04 5.33 -2.82
N ASP A 6 -1.26 4.98 -3.18
CA ASP A 6 -2.11 4.13 -2.34
C ASP A 6 -1.72 2.66 -2.52
N ALA A 7 -1.13 2.08 -1.49
CA ALA A 7 -0.65 0.70 -1.43
C ALA A 7 -1.45 -0.11 -0.40
N HIS A 8 -2.73 0.18 -0.24
CA HIS A 8 -3.61 -0.53 0.71
C HIS A 8 -3.72 -2.05 0.47
N SER A 9 -3.44 -2.52 -0.75
CA SER A 9 -3.50 -3.95 -1.11
C SER A 9 -2.30 -4.75 -0.61
N VAL A 10 -1.18 -4.10 -0.28
CA VAL A 10 0.05 -4.79 0.15
C VAL A 10 -0.14 -5.39 1.54
N GLY A 11 0.16 -6.68 1.68
CA GLY A 11 -0.10 -7.46 2.91
C GLY A 11 -1.56 -7.83 3.12
N ALA A 12 -2.46 -7.58 2.15
CA ALA A 12 -3.86 -7.99 2.22
C ALA A 12 -4.11 -9.40 1.67
N GLN A 13 -3.08 -10.08 1.15
CA GLN A 13 -3.18 -11.40 0.49
C GLN A 13 -4.11 -11.37 -0.73
N LEU A 14 -4.23 -10.19 -1.36
CA LEU A 14 -5.02 -9.94 -2.55
C LEU A 14 -4.17 -10.14 -3.80
N ALA A 15 -3.68 -11.38 -3.98
CA ALA A 15 -2.90 -11.89 -5.11
C ALA A 15 -2.38 -10.83 -6.11
N GLY A 16 -3.08 -10.63 -7.23
CA GLY A 16 -2.60 -9.79 -8.33
C GLY A 16 -2.43 -8.30 -7.97
N ASN A 17 -3.33 -7.75 -7.15
CA ASN A 17 -3.27 -6.33 -6.77
C ASN A 17 -2.08 -6.06 -5.85
N GLU A 18 -1.74 -7.02 -5.00
CA GLU A 18 -0.56 -6.95 -4.15
C GLU A 18 0.72 -7.04 -4.99
N SER A 19 0.82 -8.05 -5.86
CA SER A 19 1.99 -8.23 -6.74
C SER A 19 2.24 -7.02 -7.64
N TYR A 20 1.18 -6.44 -8.21
CA TYR A 20 1.29 -5.24 -9.03
C TYR A 20 1.85 -4.05 -8.23
N ALA A 21 1.26 -3.76 -7.06
CA ALA A 21 1.67 -2.63 -6.24
C ALA A 21 3.13 -2.78 -5.78
N VAL A 22 3.53 -3.98 -5.34
CA VAL A 22 4.90 -4.28 -4.92
C VAL A 22 5.88 -4.06 -6.07
N ASN A 23 5.63 -4.65 -7.23
CA ASN A 23 6.55 -4.56 -8.37
C ASN A 23 6.66 -3.13 -8.91
N LEU A 24 5.56 -2.37 -8.92
CA LEU A 24 5.58 -0.97 -9.31
C LEU A 24 6.45 -0.14 -8.37
N ILE A 25 6.24 -0.29 -7.05
CA ILE A 25 6.99 0.47 -6.04
C ILE A 25 8.48 0.14 -6.12
N GLU A 26 8.83 -1.14 -6.20
CA GLU A 26 10.23 -1.59 -6.27
C GLU A 26 10.91 -1.16 -7.58
N GLY A 27 10.21 -1.26 -8.71
CA GLY A 27 10.73 -0.77 -9.99
C GLY A 27 10.93 0.75 -10.01
N LEU A 28 10.01 1.53 -9.43
CA LEU A 28 10.18 2.98 -9.31
C LEU A 28 11.37 3.34 -8.41
N ALA A 29 11.54 2.63 -7.29
CA ALA A 29 12.67 2.85 -6.39
C ALA A 29 14.03 2.49 -7.03
N GLU A 30 14.05 1.54 -7.98
CA GLU A 30 15.25 1.20 -8.74
C GLU A 30 15.65 2.29 -9.74
N ILE A 31 14.67 2.89 -10.44
CA ILE A 31 14.96 3.79 -11.57
C ILE A 31 14.92 5.28 -11.22
N ASP A 32 14.27 5.68 -10.12
CA ASP A 32 14.06 7.08 -9.78
C ASP A 32 14.60 7.46 -8.40
N GLN A 33 15.54 8.40 -8.40
CA GLN A 33 16.15 9.00 -7.21
C GLN A 33 15.87 10.52 -7.10
N THR A 34 15.04 11.07 -7.98
CA THR A 34 14.78 12.52 -8.05
C THR A 34 13.44 12.89 -7.40
N ASN A 35 12.40 12.07 -7.56
CA ASN A 35 11.11 12.34 -6.92
C ASN A 35 11.05 11.81 -5.50
N LEU A 36 10.20 12.44 -4.69
CA LEU A 36 9.90 12.03 -3.33
C LEU A 36 8.55 11.31 -3.31
N TYR A 37 8.56 10.08 -2.82
CA TYR A 37 7.40 9.19 -2.79
C TYR A 37 6.84 9.05 -1.38
N THR A 38 5.52 9.02 -1.26
CA THR A 38 4.81 8.66 -0.02
C THR A 38 3.91 7.46 -0.28
N LEU A 39 4.17 6.36 0.41
CA LEU A 39 3.39 5.13 0.36
C LEU A 39 2.36 5.13 1.47
N TYR A 40 1.08 5.15 1.12
CA TYR A 40 0.01 4.98 2.08
C TYR A 40 -0.36 3.50 2.18
N VAL A 41 -0.19 2.92 3.37
CA VAL A 41 -0.40 1.48 3.60
C VAL A 41 -1.36 1.26 4.75
N THR A 42 -2.09 0.14 4.74
CA THR A 42 -3.03 -0.21 5.83
C THR A 42 -2.51 -1.33 6.73
N LYS A 43 -1.64 -2.21 6.22
CA LYS A 43 -1.16 -3.41 6.92
C LYS A 43 0.26 -3.21 7.47
N PRO A 44 0.55 -3.68 8.70
CA PRO A 44 1.91 -3.64 9.26
C PRO A 44 2.95 -4.33 8.36
N ALA A 45 2.60 -5.44 7.73
CA ALA A 45 3.50 -6.16 6.82
C ALA A 45 4.00 -5.30 5.65
N ALA A 46 3.21 -4.32 5.20
CA ALA A 46 3.64 -3.38 4.16
C ALA A 46 4.61 -2.32 4.70
N ILE A 47 4.45 -1.93 5.98
CA ILE A 47 5.42 -1.06 6.67
C ILE A 47 6.75 -1.78 6.77
N ASP A 48 6.74 -3.01 7.29
CA ASP A 48 7.95 -3.83 7.44
C ASP A 48 8.65 -4.05 6.09
N ARG A 49 7.88 -4.17 5.00
CA ARG A 49 8.42 -4.36 3.65
C ARG A 49 9.08 -3.11 3.07
N PHE A 50 8.63 -1.90 3.40
CA PHE A 50 9.02 -0.68 2.68
C PHE A 50 9.67 0.41 3.53
N ALA A 51 9.49 0.40 4.84
CA ALA A 51 10.04 1.43 5.71
C ALA A 51 11.56 1.50 5.58
N ASP A 52 12.06 2.72 5.43
CA ASP A 52 13.49 3.07 5.41
C ASP A 52 14.35 2.31 4.37
N ARG A 53 13.74 1.69 3.35
CA ARG A 53 14.47 0.97 2.28
C ARG A 53 15.11 1.90 1.26
N TRP A 54 14.51 3.06 1.01
CA TRP A 54 14.98 4.02 0.00
C TRP A 54 14.86 5.44 0.55
N SER A 55 15.90 6.25 0.33
CA SER A 55 16.02 7.60 0.89
C SER A 55 14.93 8.56 0.40
N ASN A 56 14.35 8.30 -0.78
CA ASN A 56 13.30 9.09 -1.39
C ASN A 56 11.89 8.50 -1.20
N PHE A 57 11.72 7.42 -0.44
CA PHE A 57 10.41 6.85 -0.10
C PHE A 57 10.10 7.02 1.39
N LYS A 58 8.87 7.46 1.70
CA LYS A 58 8.35 7.52 3.06
C LYS A 58 7.09 6.68 3.17
N VAL A 59 6.97 5.89 4.24
CA VAL A 59 5.77 5.09 4.51
C VAL A 59 4.87 5.82 5.51
N ARG A 60 3.57 5.84 5.22
CA ARG A 60 2.52 6.37 6.10
C ARG A 60 1.45 5.32 6.28
N GLN A 61 1.26 4.89 7.53
CA GLN A 61 0.14 4.01 7.86
C GLN A 61 -1.16 4.82 7.88
N THR A 62 -2.16 4.36 7.15
CA THR A 62 -3.53 4.85 7.24
C THR A 62 -4.40 3.82 7.93
N LEU A 63 -5.35 4.29 8.73
CA LEU A 63 -6.39 3.42 9.27
C LEU A 63 -7.40 3.14 8.15
N PRO A 64 -7.87 1.89 7.97
CA PRO A 64 -8.95 1.62 7.04
C PRO A 64 -10.18 2.44 7.45
N HIS A 65 -10.69 3.24 6.51
CA HIS A 65 -11.74 4.23 6.75
C HIS A 65 -13.11 3.60 7.12
N THR A 66 -13.23 2.26 7.10
CA THR A 66 -14.45 1.53 7.49
C THR A 66 -14.08 0.15 8.06
N PRO A 67 -14.13 -0.04 9.39
CA PRO A 67 -13.85 -1.34 10.02
C PRO A 67 -15.06 -2.31 10.00
N LEU A 68 -16.15 -1.95 9.32
CA LEU A 68 -17.37 -2.75 9.28
C LEU A 68 -17.43 -3.61 8.02
N VAL A 69 -17.80 -4.89 8.20
CA VAL A 69 -18.23 -5.78 7.13
C VAL A 69 -19.31 -5.06 6.34
N ARG A 70 -19.06 -4.75 5.05
CA ARG A 70 -19.99 -3.99 4.21
C ARG A 70 -21.32 -4.69 3.94
N ILE A 71 -21.47 -5.96 4.33
CA ILE A 71 -22.71 -6.73 4.14
C ILE A 71 -22.95 -7.66 5.34
N PRO A 72 -23.65 -7.21 6.39
CA PRO A 72 -24.42 -8.11 7.23
C PRO A 72 -25.85 -8.20 6.65
N LEU A 73 -26.30 -9.43 6.37
CA LEU A 73 -27.66 -9.82 5.94
C LEU A 73 -28.09 -9.46 4.50
N THR A 74 -27.88 -10.40 3.59
CA THR A 74 -28.98 -10.90 2.74
C THR A 74 -29.06 -12.41 2.88
N LEU A 75 -29.45 -12.87 4.07
CA LEU A 75 -30.15 -14.14 4.22
C LEU A 75 -31.63 -13.78 4.39
N SER A 76 -32.49 -14.52 3.69
CA SER A 76 -33.95 -14.43 3.64
C SER A 76 -34.55 -13.56 2.52
N ALA A 77 -34.75 -14.19 1.35
CA ALA A 77 -36.08 -14.37 0.78
C ALA A 77 -36.12 -15.73 0.06
#